data_AF-A0A3M1CVC5-F1
#
_entry.id   AF-A0A3M1CVC5-F1
#
_cell.length_a   1.000
_cell.length_b   1.000
_cell.length_c   1.000
_cell.angle_alpha   90.00
_cell.angle_beta   90.00
_cell.angle_gamma   90.00
#
_symmetry.space_group_name_H-M   'P 1'
#
loop_
_entity.id
_entity.type
_entity.pdbx_description
1 polymer ?
#
loop_
_entity_poly.entity_id
_entity_poly.type
_entity_poly.pdbx_seq_one_letter_code
_entity_poly.pdbx_strand_id
1 'polypeptide(L)'
;MCWNPSWQRRLARLLRSDLDLIKAAVSAHVVPLTRALDAPGKVSPAEQRHWIERLVAQVEPRTVGPGAAGKRDERCERLAGAAADTVRRGRRLTRLLVGRRLPDRAADRQMRAWHEQGAIPSDLIAQARSPRPKPDPSDASWPAGVDDPATVLLGPWSDPVDLEDALERADALMATRNKRRLALGRVLDRIARCWNFLDWGFERFADWVEQDLDMSVRSAYRVRAEGREFDARPDLARAVDQGLPTERATAIARLADSTEDTLRWLTVAAHLPTRELMRASCNRKHRVARRDRYEALIQDAPALVRRALEQRRQRLDPDRLTETAADSTGLAGWTANTTPLGPDMDSPDADRNIRVALRASVDEASRGPVLVERGVLDAARWLLETVEIPAARGIGRIRERADHTCANPECRHRSLRVQVHHVIPRALGGTDDADNLRCLCPSCHLRLVHGGFMAIEPVGDADVFLYPGRAVVVR
;
A
#
# COMPACT_ATOMS: atom_id res chain seq x y z
N MET A 1 -3.31 -3.67 -3.52
CA MET A 1 -3.60 -2.43 -4.30
C MET A 1 -3.43 -1.20 -3.42
N CYS A 2 -2.56 -0.25 -3.78
CA CYS A 2 -2.48 1.07 -3.14
C CYS A 2 -3.63 1.97 -3.63
N TRP A 3 -4.86 1.65 -3.23
CA TRP A 3 -6.01 2.55 -3.39
C TRP A 3 -5.69 3.83 -2.63
N ASN A 4 -5.70 4.99 -3.31
CA ASN A 4 -5.55 6.26 -2.62
C ASN A 4 -6.88 6.54 -1.91
N PRO A 5 -6.96 6.38 -0.57
CA PRO A 5 -8.24 6.51 0.12
C PRO A 5 -8.81 7.91 -0.01
N SER A 6 -8.00 8.93 -0.37
CA SER A 6 -8.51 10.28 -0.60
C SER A 6 -9.29 10.42 -1.90
N TRP A 7 -8.93 9.69 -2.97
CA TRP A 7 -9.60 9.81 -4.26
C TRP A 7 -10.95 9.10 -4.25
N GLN A 8 -11.02 7.85 -3.78
CA GLN A 8 -12.30 7.15 -3.62
C GLN A 8 -13.25 7.88 -2.68
N ARG A 9 -12.75 8.42 -1.55
CA ARG A 9 -13.59 9.24 -0.66
C ARG A 9 -14.06 10.52 -1.32
N ARG A 10 -13.25 11.13 -2.20
CA ARG A 10 -13.70 12.27 -3.00
C ARG A 10 -14.77 11.85 -4.00
N LEU A 11 -14.60 10.72 -4.69
CA LEU A 11 -15.58 10.20 -5.65
C LEU A 11 -16.88 9.83 -4.95
N ALA A 12 -16.82 9.04 -3.88
CA ALA A 12 -17.98 8.69 -3.08
C ALA A 12 -18.71 9.95 -2.59
N ARG A 13 -17.99 10.98 -2.11
CA ARG A 13 -18.61 12.27 -1.74
C ARG A 13 -19.28 12.97 -2.91
N LEU A 14 -18.70 12.93 -4.11
CA LEU A 14 -19.33 13.47 -5.31
C LEU A 14 -20.59 12.69 -5.65
N LEU A 15 -20.51 11.37 -5.76
CA LEU A 15 -21.65 10.50 -6.10
C LEU A 15 -22.80 10.63 -5.09
N ARG A 16 -22.48 10.78 -3.80
CA ARG A 16 -23.44 10.98 -2.71
C ARG A 16 -23.99 12.40 -2.58
N SER A 17 -23.35 13.39 -3.22
CA SER A 17 -23.82 14.77 -3.17
C SER A 17 -25.02 14.99 -4.10
N ASP A 18 -25.77 16.05 -3.88
CA ASP A 18 -26.88 16.54 -4.72
C ASP A 18 -26.38 17.38 -5.93
N LEU A 19 -25.13 17.14 -6.34
CA LEU A 19 -24.47 17.86 -7.43
C LEU A 19 -24.73 17.22 -8.81
N ASP A 20 -26.00 17.01 -9.16
CA ASP A 20 -26.39 16.24 -10.34
C ASP A 20 -26.04 16.92 -11.67
N LEU A 21 -26.07 18.25 -11.76
CA LEU A 21 -25.63 18.96 -12.97
C LEU A 21 -24.13 18.80 -13.19
N ILE A 22 -23.33 18.83 -12.12
CA ILE A 22 -21.88 18.58 -12.21
C ILE A 22 -21.63 17.14 -12.63
N LYS A 23 -22.37 16.17 -12.07
CA LYS A 23 -22.25 14.75 -12.45
C LYS A 23 -22.60 14.54 -13.93
N ALA A 24 -23.71 15.10 -14.40
CA ALA A 24 -24.09 15.04 -15.81
C ALA A 24 -23.04 15.68 -16.73
N ALA A 25 -22.47 16.83 -16.32
CA ALA A 25 -21.40 17.49 -17.06
C ALA A 25 -20.11 16.64 -17.13
N VAL A 26 -19.81 15.84 -16.11
CA VAL A 26 -18.69 14.89 -16.15
C VAL A 26 -18.92 13.79 -17.17
N SER A 27 -20.10 13.17 -17.16
CA SER A 27 -20.44 12.10 -18.11
C SER A 27 -20.54 12.60 -19.54
N ALA A 28 -20.98 13.84 -19.75
CA ALA A 28 -20.96 14.51 -21.05
C ALA A 28 -19.55 15.01 -21.47
N HIS A 29 -18.52 14.75 -20.66
CA HIS A 29 -17.14 15.22 -20.88
C HIS A 29 -16.98 16.75 -20.97
N VAL A 30 -17.94 17.52 -20.44
CA VAL A 30 -17.88 18.99 -20.35
C VAL A 30 -17.00 19.42 -19.17
N VAL A 31 -17.05 18.68 -18.06
CA VAL A 31 -16.22 18.94 -16.88
C VAL A 31 -15.31 17.73 -16.61
N PRO A 32 -14.00 17.92 -16.44
CA PRO A 32 -13.13 16.81 -16.06
C PRO A 32 -13.48 16.24 -14.69
N LEU A 33 -13.50 14.92 -14.55
CA LEU A 33 -13.85 14.25 -13.29
C LEU A 33 -13.00 14.77 -12.13
N THR A 34 -11.70 14.99 -12.30
CA THR A 34 -10.86 15.40 -11.16
C THR A 34 -11.23 16.78 -10.61
N ARG A 35 -11.77 17.67 -11.44
CA ARG A 35 -12.33 18.98 -11.03
C ARG A 35 -13.64 18.81 -10.28
N ALA A 36 -14.55 17.99 -10.80
CA ALA A 36 -15.81 17.69 -10.13
C ALA A 36 -15.60 17.09 -8.73
N LEU A 37 -14.55 16.28 -8.54
CA LEU A 37 -14.19 15.70 -7.24
C LEU A 37 -13.83 16.73 -6.14
N ASP A 38 -13.61 18.00 -6.48
CA ASP A 38 -13.37 19.09 -5.53
C ASP A 38 -14.62 19.89 -5.17
N ALA A 39 -15.74 19.68 -5.87
CA ALA A 39 -16.99 20.43 -5.69
C ALA A 39 -17.74 20.10 -4.37
N PRO A 40 -17.80 18.84 -3.89
CA PRO A 40 -18.55 18.51 -2.67
C PRO A 40 -18.08 19.31 -1.45
N GLY A 41 -19.00 20.05 -0.83
CA GLY A 41 -18.76 20.94 0.32
C GLY A 41 -18.24 22.33 -0.04
N LYS A 42 -18.06 22.65 -1.33
CA LYS A 42 -17.67 23.98 -1.83
C LYS A 42 -18.67 24.62 -2.78
N VAL A 43 -19.52 23.81 -3.40
CA VAL A 43 -20.54 24.22 -4.34
C VAL A 43 -21.88 23.76 -3.79
N SER A 44 -22.84 24.68 -3.69
CA SER A 44 -24.23 24.32 -3.36
C SER A 44 -25.00 23.88 -4.61
N PRO A 45 -26.14 23.17 -4.46
CA PRO A 45 -26.95 22.73 -5.60
C PRO A 45 -27.36 23.86 -6.54
N ALA A 46 -27.64 25.05 -6.00
CA ALA A 46 -28.06 26.22 -6.77
C ALA A 46 -26.93 26.84 -7.60
N GLU A 47 -25.66 26.62 -7.20
CA GLU A 47 -24.48 27.23 -7.84
C GLU A 47 -23.86 26.37 -8.95
N GLN A 48 -24.34 25.14 -9.14
CA GLN A 48 -23.71 24.17 -10.04
C GLN A 48 -23.55 24.69 -11.47
N ARG A 49 -24.60 25.30 -12.04
CA ARG A 49 -24.58 25.85 -13.40
C ARG A 49 -23.51 26.93 -13.52
N HIS A 50 -23.50 27.90 -12.62
CA HIS A 50 -22.51 28.99 -12.61
C HIS A 50 -21.09 28.46 -12.44
N TRP A 51 -20.90 27.42 -11.62
CA TRP A 51 -19.60 26.76 -11.45
C TRP A 51 -19.13 26.07 -12.73
N ILE A 52 -20.02 25.36 -13.44
CA ILE A 52 -19.72 24.73 -14.74
C ILE A 52 -19.40 25.80 -15.78
N GLU A 53 -20.24 26.83 -15.92
CA GLU A 53 -20.05 27.95 -16.85
C GLU A 53 -18.71 28.63 -16.61
N ARG A 54 -18.35 28.88 -15.35
CA ARG A 54 -17.03 29.41 -15.00
C ARG A 54 -15.89 28.49 -15.40
N LEU A 55 -16.02 27.18 -15.20
CA LEU A 55 -14.97 26.24 -15.61
C LEU A 55 -14.81 26.17 -17.12
N VAL A 56 -15.92 26.20 -17.87
CA VAL A 56 -15.91 26.18 -19.34
C VAL A 56 -15.43 27.51 -19.90
N ALA A 57 -15.81 28.63 -19.29
CA ALA A 57 -15.37 29.97 -19.70
C ALA A 57 -13.90 30.24 -19.34
N GLN A 58 -13.36 29.59 -18.29
CA GLN A 58 -11.94 29.69 -17.89
C GLN A 58 -11.02 28.78 -18.72
N VAL A 59 -11.21 28.77 -20.05
CA VAL A 59 -10.15 28.44 -21.03
C VAL A 59 -9.12 29.59 -21.11
N GLU A 60 -9.28 30.68 -20.35
CA GLU A 60 -8.16 31.58 -20.11
C GLU A 60 -7.08 30.93 -19.23
N PRO A 61 -5.80 31.01 -19.63
CA PRO A 61 -4.69 30.40 -18.92
C PRO A 61 -4.71 30.91 -17.48
N ARG A 62 -4.55 29.98 -16.53
CA ARG A 62 -4.30 30.37 -15.15
C ARG A 62 -3.16 31.37 -15.17
N THR A 63 -3.42 32.59 -14.71
CA THR A 63 -2.39 33.36 -14.04
C THR A 63 -2.00 32.57 -12.80
N VAL A 64 -1.16 31.55 -13.00
CA VAL A 64 -0.35 30.96 -11.96
C VAL A 64 0.45 32.13 -11.45
N GLY A 65 0.00 32.74 -10.35
CA GLY A 65 0.70 33.86 -9.75
C GLY A 65 2.19 33.54 -9.72
N PRO A 66 3.06 34.34 -10.35
CA PRO A 66 4.49 34.07 -10.40
C PRO A 66 5.02 34.24 -8.98
N GLY A 67 5.08 33.17 -8.19
CA GLY A 67 5.44 33.36 -6.78
C GLY A 67 5.64 32.15 -5.88
N ALA A 68 5.25 30.92 -6.24
CA ALA A 68 5.37 29.80 -5.30
C ALA A 68 6.55 28.85 -5.55
N ALA A 69 7.23 28.98 -6.69
CA ALA A 69 8.35 28.09 -7.05
C ALA A 69 9.71 28.58 -6.51
N GLY A 70 9.88 29.89 -6.28
CA GLY A 70 11.18 30.48 -5.88
C GLY A 70 11.48 30.50 -4.37
N LYS A 71 10.49 30.35 -3.48
CA LYS A 71 10.69 30.40 -2.01
C LYS A 71 10.71 29.03 -1.32
N ARG A 72 10.85 27.93 -2.09
CA ARG A 72 10.80 26.57 -1.51
C ARG A 72 12.09 26.13 -0.83
N ASP A 73 13.24 26.67 -1.24
CA ASP A 73 14.52 26.25 -0.65
C ASP A 73 14.80 26.90 0.71
N GLU A 74 14.36 28.14 0.95
CA GLU A 74 14.61 28.83 2.24
C GLU A 74 13.87 28.19 3.44
N ARG A 75 12.84 27.36 3.18
CA ARG A 75 12.01 26.73 4.22
C ARG A 75 12.43 25.30 4.59
N CYS A 76 13.37 24.72 3.86
CA CYS A 76 13.84 23.37 4.13
C CYS A 76 15.18 23.40 4.87
N GLU A 77 15.32 22.56 5.88
CA GLU A 77 16.55 22.35 6.62
C GLU A 77 17.11 20.96 6.29
N ARG A 78 18.43 20.87 6.08
CA ARG A 78 19.14 19.62 5.88
C ARG A 78 19.75 19.17 7.20
N LEU A 79 19.12 18.19 7.84
CA LEU A 79 19.58 17.62 9.11
C LEU A 79 20.46 16.39 8.86
N ALA A 80 21.51 16.23 9.66
CA ALA A 80 22.40 15.07 9.67
C ALA A 80 22.61 14.53 11.10
N GLY A 81 23.22 13.36 11.22
CA GLY A 81 23.56 12.74 12.52
C GLY A 81 22.36 12.62 13.46
N ALA A 82 22.56 12.98 14.73
CA ALA A 82 21.56 12.85 15.80
C ALA A 82 20.24 13.60 15.52
N ALA A 83 20.30 14.77 14.86
CA ALA A 83 19.09 15.52 14.50
C ALA A 83 18.26 14.77 13.45
N ALA A 84 18.93 14.21 12.43
CA ALA A 84 18.26 13.39 11.43
C ALA A 84 17.63 12.13 12.05
N ASP A 85 18.33 11.50 13.00
CA ASP A 85 17.83 10.32 13.70
C ASP A 85 16.65 10.64 14.63
N THR A 86 16.68 11.80 15.28
CA THR A 86 15.55 12.33 16.07
C THR A 86 14.31 12.48 15.19
N VAL A 87 14.43 13.13 14.02
CA VAL A 87 13.30 13.25 13.08
C VAL A 87 12.82 11.89 12.59
N ARG A 88 13.72 10.95 12.27
CA ARG A 88 13.32 9.60 11.86
C ARG A 88 12.52 8.90 12.95
N ARG A 89 12.97 8.97 14.20
CA ARG A 89 12.25 8.43 15.37
C ARG A 89 10.90 9.11 15.56
N GLY A 90 10.82 10.43 15.44
CA GLY A 90 9.57 11.19 15.50
C GLY A 90 8.58 10.80 14.40
N ARG A 91 9.03 10.71 13.13
CA ARG A 91 8.23 10.21 12.00
C ARG A 91 7.76 8.77 12.24
N ARG A 92 8.62 7.95 12.83
CA ARG A 92 8.35 6.54 13.16
C ARG A 92 7.24 6.43 14.21
N LEU A 93 7.32 7.21 15.29
CA LEU A 93 6.30 7.31 16.34
C LEU A 93 5.00 7.91 15.79
N THR A 94 5.07 8.95 14.97
CA THR A 94 3.90 9.55 14.30
C THR A 94 3.12 8.51 13.49
N ARG A 95 3.79 7.70 12.67
CA ARG A 95 3.12 6.63 11.91
C ARG A 95 2.47 5.58 12.80
N LEU A 96 3.11 5.28 13.93
CA LEU A 96 2.60 4.33 14.91
C LEU A 96 1.31 4.86 15.55
N LEU A 97 1.29 6.14 15.95
CA LEU A 97 0.13 6.82 16.54
C LEU A 97 -1.03 6.98 15.53
N VAL A 98 -0.74 7.39 14.29
CA VAL A 98 -1.79 7.46 13.25
C VAL A 98 -2.27 6.05 12.83
N GLY A 99 -1.46 5.01 13.10
CA GLY A 99 -1.75 3.63 12.73
C GLY A 99 -1.87 3.45 11.21
N ARG A 100 -1.14 4.20 10.40
CA ARG A 100 -1.06 3.99 8.94
C ARG A 100 0.27 4.43 8.38
N ARG A 101 0.58 3.93 7.18
CA ARG A 101 1.74 4.41 6.42
C ARG A 101 1.51 5.85 5.99
N LEU A 102 2.47 6.70 6.33
CA LEU A 102 2.53 8.09 5.89
C LEU A 102 3.85 8.31 5.15
N PRO A 103 3.84 8.99 3.99
CA PRO A 103 5.06 9.59 3.44
C PRO A 103 5.72 10.50 4.49
N ASP A 104 7.04 10.61 4.47
CA ASP A 104 7.82 11.42 5.43
C ASP A 104 7.21 12.81 5.63
N ARG A 105 6.95 13.54 4.54
CA ARG A 105 6.36 14.89 4.60
C ARG A 105 4.97 14.93 5.23
N ALA A 106 4.17 13.87 5.11
CA ALA A 106 2.86 13.81 5.76
C ALA A 106 3.00 13.53 7.26
N ALA A 107 3.99 12.73 7.66
CA ALA A 107 4.33 12.55 9.07
C ALA A 107 4.87 13.85 9.67
N ASP A 108 5.74 14.58 8.95
CA ASP A 108 6.27 15.88 9.38
C ASP A 108 5.17 16.89 9.65
N ARG A 109 4.23 17.06 8.70
CA ARG A 109 3.07 17.95 8.87
C ARG A 109 2.18 17.54 10.03
N GLN A 110 1.96 16.24 10.21
CA GLN A 110 1.13 15.76 11.31
C GLN A 110 1.77 16.03 12.67
N MET A 111 3.08 15.76 12.78
CA MET A 111 3.87 16.00 13.99
C MET A 111 3.92 17.49 14.34
N ARG A 112 4.14 18.36 13.35
CA ARG A 112 4.04 19.81 13.51
C ARG A 112 2.65 20.26 13.94
N ALA A 113 1.59 19.75 13.31
CA ALA A 113 0.22 20.09 13.67
C ALA A 113 -0.08 19.73 15.12
N TRP A 114 0.35 18.56 15.60
CA TRP A 114 0.21 18.19 17.00
C TRP A 114 0.98 19.11 17.95
N HIS A 115 2.21 19.46 17.60
CA HIS A 115 3.04 20.37 18.39
C HIS A 115 2.43 21.79 18.45
N GLU A 116 2.03 22.35 17.31
CA GLU A 116 1.42 23.69 17.20
C GLU A 116 0.05 23.76 17.92
N GLN A 117 -0.69 22.65 17.97
CA GLN A 117 -1.98 22.57 18.67
C GLN A 117 -1.83 22.28 20.16
N GLY A 118 -0.61 22.03 20.66
CA GLY A 118 -0.41 21.57 22.03
C GLY A 118 -1.14 20.27 22.34
N ALA A 119 -1.17 19.33 21.39
CA ALA A 119 -1.94 18.10 21.51
C ALA A 119 -1.54 17.30 22.76
N ILE A 120 -2.52 16.81 23.51
CA ILE A 120 -2.29 16.08 24.75
C ILE A 120 -1.77 14.67 24.41
N PRO A 121 -0.59 14.25 24.91
CA PRO A 121 0.01 12.95 24.58
C PRO A 121 -0.90 11.74 24.85
N SER A 122 -1.64 11.75 25.95
CA SER A 122 -2.59 10.68 26.30
C SER A 122 -3.70 10.54 25.26
N ASP A 123 -4.16 11.65 24.69
CA ASP A 123 -5.23 11.66 23.68
C ASP A 123 -4.71 11.10 22.35
N LEU A 124 -3.46 11.40 21.98
CA LEU A 124 -2.82 10.82 20.81
C LEU A 124 -2.74 9.29 20.93
N ILE A 125 -2.38 8.77 22.10
CA ILE A 125 -2.32 7.32 22.37
C ILE A 125 -3.72 6.72 22.39
N ALA A 126 -4.69 7.36 23.04
CA ALA A 126 -6.07 6.91 23.10
C ALA A 126 -6.65 6.81 21.68
N GLN A 127 -6.52 7.86 20.87
CA GLN A 127 -6.94 7.90 19.47
C GLN A 127 -6.26 6.80 18.64
N ALA A 128 -4.96 6.57 18.84
CA ALA A 128 -4.20 5.53 18.15
C ALA A 128 -4.72 4.11 18.45
N ARG A 129 -5.28 3.90 19.65
CA ARG A 129 -5.87 2.63 20.09
C ARG A 129 -7.33 2.48 19.67
N SER A 130 -8.05 3.57 19.46
CA SER A 130 -9.46 3.56 19.10
C SER A 130 -9.73 2.75 17.81
N PRO A 131 -10.88 2.04 17.75
CA PRO A 131 -11.40 1.50 16.51
C PRO A 131 -11.45 2.57 15.42
N ARG A 132 -11.24 2.16 14.16
CA ARG A 132 -11.48 3.11 13.07
C ARG A 132 -12.98 3.22 12.88
N PRO A 133 -13.50 4.41 12.56
CA PRO A 133 -14.88 4.51 12.14
C PRO A 133 -15.13 3.54 10.99
N LYS A 134 -16.25 2.83 11.05
CA LYS A 134 -16.68 1.97 9.95
C LYS A 134 -16.81 2.84 8.69
N PRO A 135 -16.47 2.33 7.50
CA PRO A 135 -16.82 3.02 6.26
C PRO A 135 -18.33 3.28 6.28
N ASP A 136 -18.72 4.48 5.90
CA ASP A 136 -20.12 4.82 5.70
C ASP A 136 -20.65 4.01 4.50
N PRO A 137 -21.61 3.09 4.70
CA PRO A 137 -22.10 2.20 3.67
C PRO A 137 -23.07 2.87 2.70
N SER A 138 -23.34 4.18 2.82
CA SER A 138 -24.32 4.84 1.98
C SER A 138 -24.05 4.65 0.48
N ASP A 139 -25.10 4.43 -0.29
CA ASP A 139 -25.01 4.20 -1.72
C ASP A 139 -24.34 5.37 -2.43
N ALA A 140 -23.53 5.05 -3.43
CA ALA A 140 -22.80 6.02 -4.25
C ALA A 140 -23.05 5.67 -5.71
N SER A 141 -23.91 6.44 -6.38
CA SER A 141 -24.30 6.20 -7.77
C SER A 141 -24.23 7.47 -8.61
N TRP A 142 -24.15 7.28 -9.92
CA TRP A 142 -24.43 8.35 -10.89
C TRP A 142 -25.96 8.62 -10.93
N PRO A 143 -26.39 9.83 -11.31
CA PRO A 143 -27.81 10.14 -11.47
C PRO A 143 -28.46 9.21 -12.49
N ALA A 144 -29.77 8.97 -12.35
CA ALA A 144 -30.52 8.21 -13.33
C ALA A 144 -30.43 8.86 -14.73
N GLY A 145 -30.23 8.04 -15.77
CA GLY A 145 -30.09 8.50 -17.17
C GLY A 145 -28.72 9.09 -17.51
N VAL A 146 -27.74 9.01 -16.60
CA VAL A 146 -26.37 9.44 -16.83
C VAL A 146 -25.47 8.21 -16.89
N ASP A 147 -24.82 7.98 -18.04
CA ASP A 147 -23.89 6.87 -18.21
C ASP A 147 -22.65 7.03 -17.32
N ASP A 148 -22.16 5.91 -16.78
CA ASP A 148 -20.87 5.89 -16.10
C ASP A 148 -19.77 6.26 -17.11
N PRO A 149 -18.94 7.28 -16.87
CA PRO A 149 -17.82 7.64 -17.76
C PRO A 149 -16.81 6.49 -17.96
N ALA A 150 -16.79 5.48 -17.08
CA ALA A 150 -15.99 4.28 -17.27
C ALA A 150 -16.52 3.37 -18.40
N THR A 151 -17.80 3.49 -18.79
CA THR A 151 -18.46 2.66 -19.81
C THR A 151 -17.74 2.70 -21.14
N VAL A 152 -17.28 3.89 -21.57
CA VAL A 152 -16.52 4.06 -22.82
C VAL A 152 -15.25 3.21 -22.84
N LEU A 153 -14.65 2.99 -21.66
CA LEU A 153 -13.35 2.35 -21.53
C LEU A 153 -13.42 0.87 -21.18
N LEU A 154 -14.46 0.46 -20.45
CA LEU A 154 -14.57 -0.88 -19.84
C LEU A 154 -15.85 -1.62 -20.26
N GLY A 155 -16.72 -0.99 -21.05
CA GLY A 155 -18.08 -1.46 -21.26
C GLY A 155 -18.99 -1.17 -20.05
N PRO A 156 -20.30 -1.47 -20.18
CA PRO A 156 -21.25 -1.23 -19.10
C PRO A 156 -20.89 -2.04 -17.85
N TRP A 157 -21.14 -1.45 -16.68
CA TRP A 157 -21.00 -2.19 -15.42
C TRP A 157 -21.95 -3.39 -15.41
N SER A 158 -21.43 -4.53 -14.97
CA SER A 158 -22.22 -5.69 -14.59
C SER A 158 -21.72 -6.19 -13.25
N ASP A 159 -22.67 -6.54 -12.37
CA ASP A 159 -22.34 -7.07 -11.07
C ASP A 159 -21.60 -8.41 -11.22
N PRO A 160 -20.54 -8.65 -10.43
CA PRO A 160 -19.86 -9.92 -10.45
C PRO A 160 -20.78 -11.03 -9.92
N VAL A 161 -20.73 -12.20 -10.54
CA VAL A 161 -21.58 -13.34 -10.18
C VAL A 161 -21.20 -13.90 -8.80
N ASP A 162 -19.90 -13.89 -8.50
CA ASP A 162 -19.33 -14.34 -7.24
C ASP A 162 -18.01 -13.61 -6.93
N LEU A 163 -17.31 -14.04 -5.87
CA LEU A 163 -16.04 -13.44 -5.47
C LEU A 163 -14.90 -13.71 -6.46
N GLU A 164 -14.90 -14.87 -7.13
CA GLU A 164 -13.86 -15.25 -8.07
C GLU A 164 -13.96 -14.38 -9.33
N ASP A 165 -15.15 -14.28 -9.92
CA ASP A 165 -15.46 -13.37 -11.02
C ASP A 165 -15.12 -11.91 -10.65
N ALA A 166 -15.45 -11.48 -9.42
CA ALA A 166 -15.09 -10.14 -8.94
C ALA A 166 -13.57 -9.89 -8.92
N LEU A 167 -12.79 -10.87 -8.49
CA LEU A 167 -11.33 -10.78 -8.42
C LEU A 167 -10.70 -10.80 -9.82
N GLU A 168 -11.17 -11.68 -10.71
CA GLU A 168 -10.72 -11.74 -12.10
C GLU A 168 -10.98 -10.42 -12.84
N ARG A 169 -12.18 -9.86 -12.70
CA ARG A 169 -12.52 -8.55 -13.27
C ARG A 169 -11.64 -7.44 -12.71
N ALA A 170 -11.38 -7.46 -11.40
CA ALA A 170 -10.51 -6.47 -10.76
C ALA A 170 -9.07 -6.57 -11.29
N ASP A 171 -8.55 -7.78 -11.51
CA ASP A 171 -7.22 -8.01 -12.05
C ASP A 171 -7.12 -7.59 -13.52
N ALA A 172 -8.11 -7.92 -14.34
CA ALA A 172 -8.20 -7.45 -15.73
C ALA A 172 -8.24 -5.93 -15.83
N LEU A 173 -9.01 -5.27 -14.96
CA LEU A 173 -9.07 -3.82 -14.86
C LEU A 173 -7.71 -3.21 -14.44
N MET A 174 -7.04 -3.81 -13.45
CA MET A 174 -5.72 -3.35 -13.00
C MET A 174 -4.65 -3.55 -14.08
N ALA A 175 -4.69 -4.66 -14.82
CA ALA A 175 -3.81 -4.89 -15.95
C ALA A 175 -4.00 -3.84 -17.05
N THR A 176 -5.26 -3.58 -17.44
CA THR A 176 -5.62 -2.54 -18.42
C THR A 176 -5.12 -1.16 -17.99
N ARG A 177 -5.34 -0.80 -16.72
CA ARG A 177 -4.86 0.45 -16.14
C ARG A 177 -3.33 0.56 -16.17
N ASN A 178 -2.62 -0.52 -15.86
CA ASN A 178 -1.15 -0.54 -15.88
C ASN A 178 -0.61 -0.34 -17.30
N LYS A 179 -1.16 -1.03 -18.30
CA LYS A 179 -0.80 -0.87 -19.72
C LYS A 179 -1.00 0.56 -20.20
N ARG A 180 -2.17 1.15 -19.93
CA ARG A 180 -2.46 2.54 -20.30
C ARG A 180 -1.56 3.54 -19.59
N ARG A 181 -1.23 3.31 -18.33
CA ARG A 181 -0.29 4.16 -17.58
C ARG A 181 1.10 4.15 -18.21
N LEU A 182 1.58 2.97 -18.64
CA LEU A 182 2.86 2.85 -19.34
C LEU A 182 2.84 3.60 -20.68
N ALA A 183 1.80 3.38 -21.50
CA ALA A 183 1.62 4.07 -22.76
C ALA A 183 1.60 5.60 -22.58
N LEU A 184 0.85 6.09 -21.58
CA LEU A 184 0.82 7.50 -21.24
C LEU A 184 2.20 8.02 -20.83
N GLY A 185 2.95 7.27 -20.00
CA GLY A 185 4.32 7.63 -19.63
C GLY A 185 5.25 7.82 -20.81
N ARG A 186 5.19 6.90 -21.79
CA ARG A 186 5.99 6.98 -23.02
C ARG A 186 5.62 8.17 -23.89
N VAL A 187 4.32 8.41 -24.07
CA VAL A 187 3.82 9.56 -24.85
C VAL A 187 4.22 10.88 -24.17
N LEU A 188 4.02 11.01 -22.86
CA LEU A 188 4.45 12.19 -22.11
C LEU A 188 5.96 12.42 -22.21
N ASP A 189 6.77 11.36 -22.16
CA ASP A 189 8.21 11.50 -22.30
C ASP A 189 8.64 11.89 -23.71
N ARG A 190 8.00 11.32 -24.74
CA ARG A 190 8.22 11.72 -26.14
C ARG A 190 7.87 13.18 -26.36
N ILE A 191 6.66 13.61 -25.97
CA ILE A 191 6.21 15.01 -26.08
C ILE A 191 7.21 15.95 -25.40
N ALA A 192 7.64 15.61 -24.18
CA ALA A 192 8.56 16.44 -23.43
C ALA A 192 9.99 16.43 -23.97
N ARG A 193 10.45 15.37 -24.65
CA ARG A 193 11.78 15.29 -25.29
C ARG A 193 11.82 16.02 -26.63
N CYS A 194 10.75 15.92 -27.40
CA CYS A 194 10.61 16.55 -28.71
C CYS A 194 10.09 17.99 -28.63
N TRP A 195 9.77 18.47 -27.43
CA TRP A 195 9.25 19.82 -27.17
C TRP A 195 7.94 20.15 -27.89
N ASN A 196 7.12 19.15 -28.27
CA ASN A 196 5.84 19.35 -28.99
C ASN A 196 4.87 20.32 -28.29
N PHE A 197 5.00 20.50 -26.97
CA PHE A 197 4.17 21.45 -26.22
C PHE A 197 4.45 22.92 -26.61
N LEU A 198 5.65 23.23 -27.11
CA LEU A 198 5.97 24.57 -27.64
C LEU A 198 5.13 24.87 -28.89
N ASP A 199 4.99 23.90 -29.80
CA ASP A 199 4.18 24.04 -31.01
C ASP A 199 2.68 24.21 -30.69
N TRP A 200 2.25 23.75 -29.51
CA TRP A 200 0.90 23.95 -29.00
C TRP A 200 0.72 25.27 -28.24
N GLY A 201 1.74 26.14 -28.22
CA GLY A 201 1.66 27.47 -27.62
C GLY A 201 1.97 27.52 -26.12
N PHE A 202 2.49 26.44 -25.52
CA PHE A 202 2.87 26.42 -24.12
C PHE A 202 4.36 26.67 -23.94
N GLU A 203 4.75 27.58 -23.05
CA GLU A 203 6.17 27.87 -22.79
C GLU A 203 6.90 26.69 -22.10
N ARG A 204 6.18 25.93 -21.27
CA ARG A 204 6.74 24.80 -20.52
C ARG A 204 5.80 23.61 -20.56
N PHE A 205 6.38 22.41 -20.53
CA PHE A 205 5.66 21.15 -20.37
C PHE A 205 4.70 21.15 -19.16
N ALA A 206 5.11 21.82 -18.07
CA ALA A 206 4.27 21.94 -16.87
C ALA A 206 2.99 22.75 -17.13
N ASP A 207 3.06 23.79 -17.95
CA ASP A 207 1.92 24.66 -18.26
C ASP A 207 0.88 23.87 -19.06
N TRP A 208 1.34 23.16 -20.10
CA TRP A 208 0.50 22.24 -20.88
C TRP A 208 -0.17 21.18 -19.99
N VAL A 209 0.59 20.54 -19.10
CA VAL A 209 0.03 19.52 -18.19
C VAL A 209 -1.07 20.08 -17.29
N GLU A 210 -0.87 21.28 -16.72
CA GLU A 210 -1.85 21.89 -15.81
C GLU A 210 -3.11 22.35 -16.50
N GLN A 211 -2.98 22.80 -17.76
CA GLN A 211 -4.08 23.31 -18.55
C GLN A 211 -4.89 22.19 -19.20
N ASP A 212 -4.22 21.20 -19.80
CA ASP A 212 -4.87 20.29 -20.76
C ASP A 212 -4.98 18.83 -20.29
N LEU A 213 -4.13 18.35 -19.37
CA LEU A 213 -4.04 16.89 -19.07
C LEU A 213 -4.81 16.42 -17.83
N ASP A 214 -5.62 17.29 -17.22
CA ASP A 214 -6.39 17.04 -15.98
C ASP A 214 -5.60 16.26 -14.91
N MET A 215 -4.30 16.56 -14.80
CA MET A 215 -3.41 15.90 -13.87
C MET A 215 -2.41 16.88 -13.27
N SER A 216 -2.02 16.62 -12.02
CA SER A 216 -0.97 17.43 -11.41
C SER A 216 0.36 17.26 -12.15
N VAL A 217 1.12 18.35 -12.32
CA VAL A 217 2.51 18.34 -12.85
C VAL A 217 3.36 17.26 -12.21
N ARG A 218 3.30 17.12 -10.88
CA ARG A 218 4.03 16.07 -10.15
C ARG A 218 3.68 14.66 -10.63
N SER A 219 2.40 14.41 -10.90
CA SER A 219 1.95 13.11 -11.43
C SER A 219 2.43 12.90 -12.85
N ALA A 220 2.36 13.93 -13.72
CA ALA A 220 2.89 13.85 -15.09
C ALA A 220 4.38 13.55 -15.11
N TYR A 221 5.20 14.29 -14.36
CA TYR A 221 6.65 14.03 -14.27
C TYR A 221 6.96 12.63 -13.72
N ARG A 222 6.17 12.14 -12.75
CA ARG A 222 6.33 10.77 -12.24
C ARG A 222 6.01 9.73 -13.31
N VAL A 223 4.87 9.85 -13.99
CA VAL A 223 4.43 8.91 -15.04
C VAL A 223 5.39 8.96 -16.23
N ARG A 224 5.89 10.15 -16.58
CA ARG A 224 6.96 10.36 -17.56
C ARG A 224 8.26 9.67 -17.16
N ALA A 225 8.70 9.81 -15.90
CA ALA A 225 9.91 9.16 -15.41
C ALA A 225 9.78 7.63 -15.45
N GLU A 226 8.60 7.10 -15.12
CA GLU A 226 8.29 5.68 -15.31
C GLU A 226 8.39 5.28 -16.78
N GLY A 227 7.77 6.03 -17.71
CA GLY A 227 7.85 5.78 -19.15
C GLY A 227 9.29 5.76 -19.69
N ARG A 228 10.12 6.74 -19.29
CA ARG A 228 11.54 6.81 -19.65
C ARG A 228 12.31 5.57 -19.20
N GLU A 229 12.08 5.15 -17.96
CA GLU A 229 12.77 3.97 -17.38
C GLU A 229 12.41 2.69 -18.14
N PHE A 230 11.14 2.55 -18.55
CA PHE A 230 10.68 1.39 -19.31
C PHE A 230 11.10 1.42 -20.79
N ASP A 231 11.29 2.60 -21.39
CA ASP A 231 11.91 2.72 -22.72
C ASP A 231 13.38 2.28 -22.68
N ALA A 232 14.09 2.57 -21.58
CA ALA A 232 15.47 2.12 -21.38
C ALA A 232 15.58 0.62 -21.07
N ARG A 233 14.47 -0.06 -20.74
CA ARG A 233 14.43 -1.48 -20.33
C ARG A 233 13.26 -2.23 -21.01
N PRO A 234 13.42 -2.63 -22.28
CA PRO A 234 12.35 -3.25 -23.06
C PRO A 234 11.82 -4.57 -22.48
N ASP A 235 12.67 -5.33 -21.79
CA ASP A 235 12.34 -6.55 -21.06
C ASP A 235 11.36 -6.29 -19.92
N LEU A 236 11.59 -5.22 -19.15
CA LEU A 236 10.70 -4.80 -18.07
C LEU A 236 9.37 -4.27 -18.60
N ALA A 237 9.39 -3.55 -19.72
CA ALA A 237 8.17 -3.12 -20.40
C ALA A 237 7.34 -4.31 -20.88
N ARG A 238 7.98 -5.31 -21.50
CA ARG A 238 7.31 -6.55 -21.93
C ARG A 238 6.66 -7.27 -20.75
N ALA A 239 7.34 -7.32 -19.60
CA ALA A 239 6.76 -7.90 -18.39
C ALA A 239 5.50 -7.14 -17.93
N VAL A 240 5.48 -5.80 -18.02
CA VAL A 240 4.27 -5.00 -17.72
C VAL A 240 3.14 -5.30 -18.71
N ASP A 241 3.46 -5.44 -20.00
CA ASP A 241 2.49 -5.82 -21.03
C ASP A 241 1.92 -7.23 -20.82
N GLN A 242 2.70 -8.11 -20.20
CA GLN A 242 2.30 -9.45 -19.74
C GLN A 242 1.62 -9.45 -18.36
N GLY A 243 1.35 -8.27 -17.78
CA GLY A 243 0.54 -8.14 -16.56
C GLY A 243 1.33 -7.80 -15.29
N LEU A 244 2.66 -7.61 -15.34
CA LEU A 244 3.43 -7.16 -14.18
C LEU A 244 2.96 -5.77 -13.73
N PRO A 245 2.54 -5.60 -12.46
CA PRO A 245 2.16 -4.28 -11.96
C PRO A 245 3.28 -3.24 -12.07
N THR A 246 2.93 -2.04 -12.53
CA THR A 246 3.89 -0.92 -12.73
C THR A 246 4.70 -0.59 -11.47
N GLU A 247 4.08 -0.63 -10.29
CA GLU A 247 4.78 -0.40 -9.01
C GLU A 247 5.90 -1.43 -8.77
N ARG A 248 5.68 -2.70 -9.12
CA ARG A 248 6.68 -3.76 -9.01
C ARG A 248 7.77 -3.59 -10.05
N ALA A 249 7.39 -3.22 -11.28
CA ALA A 249 8.34 -2.95 -12.34
C ALA A 249 9.27 -1.77 -11.96
N THR A 250 8.74 -0.66 -11.44
CA THR A 250 9.56 0.45 -10.92
C THR A 250 10.49 0.03 -9.78
N ALA A 251 10.07 -0.90 -8.92
CA ALA A 251 10.91 -1.43 -7.86
C ALA A 251 12.09 -2.26 -8.43
N ILE A 252 11.84 -3.09 -9.43
CA ILE A 252 12.86 -3.86 -10.15
C ILE A 252 13.84 -2.93 -10.86
N ALA A 253 13.35 -1.88 -11.54
CA ALA A 253 14.22 -0.92 -12.21
C ALA A 253 15.22 -0.24 -11.26
N ARG A 254 14.84 -0.01 -9.99
CA ARG A 254 15.75 0.54 -8.97
C ARG A 254 16.79 -0.45 -8.46
N LEU A 255 16.52 -1.75 -8.62
CA LEU A 255 17.33 -2.85 -8.12
C LEU A 255 18.26 -3.41 -9.19
N ALA A 256 17.87 -3.36 -10.45
CA ALA A 256 18.66 -3.90 -11.53
C ALA A 256 19.55 -2.84 -12.18
N ASP A 257 20.79 -3.18 -12.46
CA ASP A 257 21.75 -2.30 -13.13
C ASP A 257 22.01 -2.67 -14.60
N SER A 258 21.62 -3.87 -15.02
CA SER A 258 21.78 -4.38 -16.38
C SER A 258 20.54 -5.17 -16.82
N THR A 259 20.48 -5.55 -18.10
CA THR A 259 19.43 -6.45 -18.63
C THR A 259 19.47 -7.81 -17.93
N GLU A 260 20.65 -8.40 -17.75
CA GLU A 260 20.81 -9.67 -17.02
C GLU A 260 20.30 -9.56 -15.57
N ASP A 261 20.66 -8.49 -14.87
CA ASP A 261 20.20 -8.26 -13.50
C ASP A 261 18.69 -8.00 -13.46
N THR A 262 18.12 -7.38 -14.49
CA THR A 262 16.67 -7.17 -14.62
C THR A 262 15.94 -8.51 -14.77
N LEU A 263 16.45 -9.42 -15.60
CA LEU A 263 15.89 -10.77 -15.75
C LEU A 263 15.98 -11.57 -14.45
N ARG A 264 17.11 -11.52 -13.73
CA ARG A 264 17.24 -12.16 -12.41
C ARG A 264 16.25 -11.59 -11.40
N TRP A 265 16.11 -10.27 -11.34
CA TRP A 265 15.14 -9.63 -10.46
C TRP A 265 13.69 -9.89 -10.86
N LEU A 266 13.38 -10.11 -12.14
CA LEU A 266 12.06 -10.54 -12.57
C LEU A 266 11.73 -11.93 -12.01
N THR A 267 12.67 -12.88 -12.11
CA THR A 267 12.54 -14.22 -11.52
C THR A 267 12.37 -14.15 -10.01
N VAL A 268 13.24 -13.43 -9.30
CA VAL A 268 13.11 -13.25 -7.85
C VAL A 268 11.80 -12.57 -7.49
N ALA A 269 11.45 -11.49 -8.16
CA ALA A 269 10.21 -10.76 -7.90
C ALA A 269 8.99 -11.66 -8.05
N ALA A 270 8.96 -12.59 -9.00
CA ALA A 270 7.88 -13.57 -9.13
C ALA A 270 7.61 -14.35 -7.83
N HIS A 271 8.58 -14.46 -6.92
CA HIS A 271 8.39 -15.07 -5.61
C HIS A 271 8.27 -14.06 -4.45
N LEU A 272 8.30 -12.75 -4.67
CA LEU A 272 8.21 -11.76 -3.59
C LEU A 272 6.80 -11.14 -3.49
N PRO A 273 6.23 -11.02 -2.27
CA PRO A 273 5.11 -10.12 -2.03
C PRO A 273 5.47 -8.70 -2.47
N THR A 274 4.52 -7.95 -3.03
CA THR A 274 4.78 -6.58 -3.49
C THR A 274 5.39 -5.69 -2.40
N ARG A 275 4.95 -5.84 -1.14
CA ARG A 275 5.53 -5.11 -0.01
C ARG A 275 7.01 -5.44 0.23
N GLU A 276 7.39 -6.68 0.01
CA GLU A 276 8.77 -7.13 0.19
C GLU A 276 9.66 -6.59 -0.92
N LEU A 277 9.21 -6.67 -2.18
CA LEU A 277 9.92 -6.10 -3.31
C LEU A 277 10.13 -4.58 -3.16
N MET A 278 9.09 -3.86 -2.72
CA MET A 278 9.20 -2.43 -2.46
C MET A 278 10.23 -2.14 -1.36
N ARG A 279 10.27 -2.94 -0.29
CA ARG A 279 11.29 -2.83 0.77
C ARG A 279 12.69 -3.07 0.22
N ALA A 280 12.86 -4.11 -0.60
CA ALA A 280 14.13 -4.42 -1.23
C ALA A 280 14.63 -3.21 -2.05
N SER A 281 13.74 -2.56 -2.81
CA SER A 281 14.06 -1.41 -3.66
C SER A 281 14.47 -0.14 -2.90
N CYS A 282 14.18 -0.04 -1.60
CA CYS A 282 14.49 1.15 -0.80
C CYS A 282 15.99 1.29 -0.47
N ASN A 283 16.78 0.22 -0.57
CA ASN A 283 18.21 0.25 -0.26
C ASN A 283 19.03 -0.48 -1.35
N ARG A 284 19.53 0.31 -2.30
CA ARG A 284 20.33 -0.17 -3.45
C ARG A 284 21.72 -0.70 -3.04
N LYS A 285 22.25 -0.30 -1.87
CA LYS A 285 23.60 -0.68 -1.42
C LYS A 285 23.77 -2.19 -1.23
N HIS A 286 22.72 -2.86 -0.77
CA HIS A 286 22.74 -4.30 -0.46
C HIS A 286 21.93 -5.15 -1.45
N ARG A 287 21.64 -4.63 -2.64
CA ARG A 287 20.74 -5.30 -3.60
C ARG A 287 21.24 -6.69 -4.01
N VAL A 288 22.54 -6.84 -4.28
CA VAL A 288 23.15 -8.12 -4.70
C VAL A 288 23.03 -9.15 -3.58
N ALA A 289 23.61 -8.88 -2.41
CA ALA A 289 23.54 -9.79 -1.27
C ALA A 289 22.09 -10.12 -0.86
N ARG A 290 21.16 -9.16 -1.00
CA ARG A 290 19.75 -9.40 -0.72
C ARG A 290 19.09 -10.30 -1.78
N ARG A 291 19.39 -10.09 -3.07
CA ARG A 291 18.95 -10.98 -4.16
C ARG A 291 19.41 -12.40 -3.92
N ASP A 292 20.69 -12.59 -3.61
CA ASP A 292 21.27 -13.92 -3.40
C ASP A 292 20.60 -14.63 -2.19
N ARG A 293 20.27 -13.88 -1.13
CA ARG A 293 19.47 -14.41 -0.01
C ARG A 293 18.04 -14.79 -0.40
N TYR A 294 17.39 -14.03 -1.28
CA TYR A 294 16.08 -14.40 -1.80
C TYR A 294 16.17 -15.65 -2.67
N GLU A 295 17.15 -15.74 -3.56
CA GLU A 295 17.36 -16.90 -4.42
C GLU A 295 17.58 -18.18 -3.59
N ALA A 296 18.43 -18.12 -2.57
CA ALA A 296 18.62 -19.23 -1.63
C ALA A 296 17.30 -19.60 -0.91
N LEU A 297 16.55 -18.62 -0.43
CA LEU A 297 15.27 -18.88 0.25
C LEU A 297 14.20 -19.45 -0.71
N ILE A 298 14.19 -19.03 -1.98
CA ILE A 298 13.28 -19.57 -3.00
C ILE A 298 13.56 -21.06 -3.22
N GLN A 299 14.84 -21.46 -3.26
CA GLN A 299 15.24 -22.86 -3.39
C GLN A 299 14.80 -23.70 -2.18
N ASP A 300 14.92 -23.16 -0.97
CA ASP A 300 14.53 -23.86 0.27
C ASP A 300 13.01 -23.91 0.51
N ALA A 301 12.27 -22.92 -0.02
CA ALA A 301 10.87 -22.68 0.36
C ALA A 301 9.93 -23.87 0.12
N PRO A 302 10.00 -24.63 -0.99
CA PRO A 302 9.13 -25.81 -1.19
C PRO A 302 9.28 -26.88 -0.11
N ALA A 303 10.50 -27.11 0.38
CA ALA A 303 10.74 -28.06 1.46
C ALA A 303 10.17 -27.55 2.80
N LEU A 304 10.30 -26.25 3.08
CA LEU A 304 9.74 -25.62 4.27
C LEU A 304 8.20 -25.65 4.26
N VAL A 305 7.58 -25.39 3.11
CA VAL A 305 6.12 -25.44 2.95
C VAL A 305 5.58 -26.86 3.13
N ARG A 306 6.22 -27.88 2.55
CA ARG A 306 5.83 -29.29 2.78
C ARG A 306 5.86 -29.66 4.25
N ARG A 307 6.93 -29.28 4.96
CA ARG A 307 7.05 -29.51 6.42
C ARG A 307 5.99 -28.77 7.22
N ALA A 308 5.67 -27.53 6.86
CA ALA A 308 4.60 -26.76 7.49
C ALA A 308 3.22 -27.42 7.31
N LEU A 309 2.91 -27.88 6.09
CA LEU A 309 1.67 -28.60 5.80
C LEU A 309 1.58 -29.91 6.57
N GLU A 310 2.68 -30.66 6.66
CA GLU A 310 2.74 -31.89 7.45
C GLU A 310 2.52 -31.64 8.94
N GLN A 311 3.25 -30.68 9.52
CA GLN A 311 3.08 -30.28 10.93
C GLN A 311 1.66 -29.83 11.22
N ARG A 312 1.06 -29.08 10.29
CA ARG A 312 -0.33 -28.64 10.40
C ARG A 312 -1.28 -29.82 10.40
N ARG A 313 -1.14 -30.76 9.46
CA ARG A 313 -1.96 -31.97 9.36
C ARG A 313 -1.89 -32.79 10.64
N GLN A 314 -0.68 -33.01 11.18
CA GLN A 314 -0.47 -33.73 12.44
C GLN A 314 -1.06 -33.03 13.67
N ARG A 315 -1.16 -31.70 13.65
CA ARG A 315 -1.77 -30.92 14.74
C ARG A 315 -3.29 -30.95 14.68
N LEU A 316 -3.85 -31.02 13.47
CA LEU A 316 -5.29 -31.05 13.22
C LEU A 316 -5.85 -32.47 13.17
N ASP A 317 -5.03 -33.48 13.46
CA ASP A 317 -5.45 -34.87 13.53
C ASP A 317 -6.60 -35.03 14.55
N PRO A 318 -7.80 -35.44 14.11
CA PRO A 318 -8.99 -35.57 14.97
C PRO A 318 -8.74 -36.45 16.18
N ASP A 319 -7.92 -37.50 16.03
CA ASP A 319 -7.60 -38.46 17.11
C ASP A 319 -6.75 -37.81 18.22
N ARG A 320 -6.17 -36.64 17.97
CA ARG A 320 -5.45 -35.82 18.96
C ARG A 320 -6.28 -34.68 19.54
N LEU A 321 -7.45 -34.40 18.99
CA LEU A 321 -8.36 -33.32 19.42
C LEU A 321 -9.43 -33.82 20.40
N THR A 322 -9.08 -34.79 21.25
CA THR A 322 -10.01 -35.60 22.06
C THR A 322 -10.72 -34.86 23.20
N GLU A 323 -10.40 -33.60 23.51
CA GLU A 323 -10.94 -32.89 24.68
C GLU A 323 -11.87 -31.69 24.38
N THR A 324 -12.03 -31.27 23.13
CA THR A 324 -12.95 -30.16 22.77
C THR A 324 -14.10 -30.63 21.90
N ALA A 325 -15.06 -31.28 22.56
CA ALA A 325 -16.26 -31.84 21.96
C ALA A 325 -17.19 -30.76 21.35
N ALA A 326 -17.62 -31.08 20.12
CA ALA A 326 -18.91 -30.85 19.47
C ALA A 326 -19.53 -29.44 19.33
N ASP A 327 -19.45 -28.52 20.30
CA ASP A 327 -20.25 -27.28 20.27
C ASP A 327 -19.47 -25.96 20.32
N SER A 328 -18.14 -26.02 20.47
CA SER A 328 -17.33 -24.81 20.34
C SER A 328 -17.08 -24.55 18.85
N THR A 329 -17.26 -23.31 18.40
CA THR A 329 -16.59 -22.77 17.21
C THR A 329 -15.09 -23.08 17.31
N GLY A 330 -14.71 -24.27 16.83
CA GLY A 330 -13.48 -24.96 17.21
C GLY A 330 -12.27 -24.15 16.80
N LEU A 331 -11.27 -24.10 17.68
CA LEU A 331 -9.90 -23.68 17.36
C LEU A 331 -9.82 -22.57 16.30
N ALA A 332 -10.23 -21.35 16.65
CA ALA A 332 -10.12 -20.21 15.73
C ALA A 332 -10.96 -20.35 14.42
N GLY A 333 -12.16 -20.92 14.49
CA GLY A 333 -13.08 -21.00 13.34
C GLY A 333 -12.81 -22.18 12.40
N TRP A 334 -12.10 -23.20 12.88
CA TRP A 334 -11.76 -24.39 12.11
C TRP A 334 -12.87 -25.43 12.19
N THR A 335 -13.37 -25.84 11.03
CA THR A 335 -14.25 -27.00 10.86
C THR A 335 -13.59 -28.00 9.89
N ALA A 336 -13.99 -29.27 9.90
CA ALA A 336 -13.50 -30.24 8.91
C ALA A 336 -13.79 -29.83 7.45
N ASN A 337 -14.74 -28.91 7.25
CA ASN A 337 -15.14 -28.38 5.93
C ASN A 337 -14.41 -27.10 5.51
N THR A 338 -13.40 -26.65 6.26
CA THR A 338 -12.68 -25.41 5.91
C THR A 338 -11.77 -25.64 4.70
N THR A 339 -11.71 -24.67 3.78
CA THR A 339 -10.82 -24.73 2.61
C THR A 339 -9.38 -25.04 3.03
N PRO A 340 -8.70 -26.01 2.40
CA PRO A 340 -7.30 -26.30 2.68
C PRO A 340 -6.43 -25.05 2.54
N LEU A 341 -5.56 -24.84 3.53
CA LEU A 341 -4.57 -23.77 3.48
C LEU A 341 -3.25 -24.28 2.95
N GLY A 342 -2.60 -23.46 2.13
CA GLY A 342 -1.37 -23.77 1.43
C GLY A 342 -1.63 -24.11 -0.05
N PRO A 343 -0.55 -24.19 -0.84
CA PRO A 343 -0.63 -24.70 -2.20
C PRO A 343 -0.91 -26.21 -2.18
N ASP A 344 -1.56 -26.68 -3.24
CA ASP A 344 -1.58 -28.11 -3.56
C ASP A 344 -0.17 -28.52 -3.98
N MET A 345 0.51 -29.29 -3.12
CA MET A 345 1.90 -29.69 -3.35
C MET A 345 2.05 -30.79 -4.40
N ASP A 346 0.95 -31.45 -4.78
CA ASP A 346 0.93 -32.46 -5.84
C ASP A 346 0.71 -31.82 -7.22
N SER A 347 0.28 -30.55 -7.26
CA SER A 347 0.18 -29.77 -8.49
C SER A 347 1.56 -29.45 -9.07
N PRO A 348 1.76 -29.58 -10.40
CA PRO A 348 3.01 -29.17 -11.05
C PRO A 348 3.31 -27.67 -10.89
N ASP A 349 2.31 -26.87 -10.51
CA ASP A 349 2.43 -25.41 -10.31
C ASP A 349 2.59 -25.00 -8.84
N ALA A 350 2.75 -25.95 -7.90
CA ALA A 350 2.85 -25.68 -6.46
C ALA A 350 3.86 -24.57 -6.14
N ASP A 351 5.05 -24.64 -6.74
CA ASP A 351 6.14 -23.70 -6.51
C ASP A 351 5.81 -22.25 -6.96
N ARG A 352 4.97 -22.08 -7.98
CA ARG A 352 4.51 -20.75 -8.44
C ARG A 352 3.65 -20.04 -7.40
N ASN A 353 3.03 -20.83 -6.53
CA ASN A 353 2.20 -20.37 -5.42
C ASN A 353 2.98 -20.20 -4.11
N ILE A 354 4.30 -20.40 -4.13
CA ILE A 354 5.17 -20.15 -2.98
C ILE A 354 5.89 -18.82 -3.16
N ARG A 355 5.68 -17.93 -2.18
CA ARG A 355 6.38 -16.66 -2.08
C ARG A 355 7.34 -16.67 -0.91
N VAL A 356 8.29 -15.74 -0.91
CA VAL A 356 9.31 -15.58 0.11
C VAL A 356 9.43 -14.13 0.57
N ALA A 357 9.84 -13.94 1.81
CA ALA A 357 10.24 -12.64 2.35
C ALA A 357 11.36 -12.81 3.37
N LEU A 358 12.19 -11.79 3.54
CA LEU A 358 13.22 -11.81 4.58
C LEU A 358 12.68 -11.20 5.88
N ARG A 359 13.13 -11.68 7.05
CA ARG A 359 12.92 -10.95 8.30
C ARG A 359 13.59 -9.58 8.20
N ALA A 360 12.94 -8.54 8.75
CA ALA A 360 13.54 -7.20 8.76
C ALA A 360 14.77 -7.21 9.67
N SER A 361 15.95 -6.84 9.15
CA SER A 361 17.07 -6.53 10.04
C SER A 361 16.85 -5.15 10.65
N VAL A 362 17.25 -5.00 11.91
CA VAL A 362 17.13 -3.74 12.67
C VAL A 362 17.97 -2.62 12.04
N ASP A 363 19.01 -2.99 11.28
CA ASP A 363 20.02 -2.07 10.70
C ASP A 363 19.66 -1.48 9.32
N GLU A 364 18.50 -1.77 8.76
CA GLU A 364 18.10 -1.21 7.45
C GLU A 364 17.71 0.28 7.48
N ALA A 365 17.85 0.95 8.62
CA ALA A 365 17.60 2.39 8.74
C ALA A 365 18.61 3.19 7.91
N SER A 366 18.12 3.91 6.90
CA SER A 366 18.92 4.84 6.09
C SER A 366 19.65 5.85 7.00
N ARG A 367 20.98 5.85 6.98
CA ARG A 367 21.85 6.74 7.77
C ARG A 367 22.16 8.09 7.08
N GLY A 368 21.38 8.48 6.07
CA GLY A 368 21.63 9.70 5.30
C GLY A 368 21.29 11.00 6.06
N PRO A 369 21.47 12.17 5.45
CA PRO A 369 20.77 13.38 5.90
C PRO A 369 19.26 13.28 5.59
N VAL A 370 18.45 14.07 6.28
CA VAL A 370 17.02 14.25 5.97
C VAL A 370 16.76 15.72 5.62
N LEU A 371 15.93 15.95 4.61
CA LEU A 371 15.38 17.27 4.31
C LEU A 371 14.01 17.39 4.98
N VAL A 372 13.83 18.44 5.78
CA VAL A 372 12.61 18.71 6.54
C VAL A 372 12.19 20.16 6.40
N GLU A 373 10.93 20.48 6.62
CA GLU A 373 10.50 21.87 6.81
C GLU A 373 10.99 22.38 8.18
N ARG A 374 11.21 23.70 8.33
CA ARG A 374 11.56 24.31 9.64
C ARG A 374 10.54 23.93 10.72
N GLY A 375 11.04 23.72 11.95
CA GLY A 375 10.23 23.33 13.11
C GLY A 375 9.89 21.84 13.21
N VAL A 376 10.22 21.02 12.20
CA VAL A 376 10.01 19.56 12.28
C VAL A 376 10.92 18.91 13.32
N LEU A 377 12.16 19.40 13.48
CA LEU A 377 13.07 18.87 14.51
C LEU A 377 12.52 19.10 15.91
N ASP A 378 12.03 20.30 16.20
CA ASP A 378 11.46 20.65 17.50
C ASP A 378 10.17 19.87 17.78
N ALA A 379 9.28 19.77 16.78
CA ALA A 379 8.10 18.93 16.88
C ALA A 379 8.44 17.44 17.10
N ALA A 380 9.54 16.95 16.52
CA ALA A 380 10.01 15.58 16.72
C ALA A 380 10.60 15.37 18.12
N ARG A 381 11.35 16.34 18.66
CA ARG A 381 11.86 16.31 20.03
C ARG A 381 10.71 16.31 21.03
N TRP A 382 9.80 17.29 20.91
CA TRP A 382 8.59 17.36 21.71
C TRP A 382 7.84 16.03 21.71
N LEU A 383 7.53 15.48 20.53
CA LEU A 383 6.77 14.22 20.45
C LEU A 383 7.49 13.06 21.14
N LEU A 384 8.82 12.96 21.00
CA LEU A 384 9.62 11.89 21.62
C LEU A 384 9.81 12.06 23.13
N GLU A 385 9.77 13.30 23.62
CA GLU A 385 9.89 13.64 25.04
C GLU A 385 8.54 13.51 25.77
N THR A 386 7.43 13.84 25.11
CA THR A 386 6.10 13.89 25.75
C THR A 386 5.26 12.64 25.55
N VAL A 387 5.47 11.88 24.46
CA VAL A 387 4.68 10.68 24.18
C VAL A 387 5.46 9.44 24.61
N GLU A 388 5.12 8.95 25.81
CA GLU A 388 5.59 7.66 26.30
C GLU A 388 4.55 6.58 25.99
N ILE A 389 4.94 5.57 25.20
CA ILE A 389 4.10 4.39 24.99
C ILE A 389 4.29 3.49 26.21
N PRO A 390 3.23 3.19 27.00
CA PRO A 390 3.38 2.37 28.19
C PRO A 390 3.97 1.00 27.85
N ALA A 391 5.01 0.61 28.59
CA ALA A 391 5.66 -0.67 28.41
C ALA A 391 4.66 -1.81 28.55
N ALA A 392 4.64 -2.71 27.59
CA ALA A 392 3.75 -3.85 27.58
C ALA A 392 4.26 -4.92 28.56
N ARG A 393 3.33 -5.59 29.27
CA ARG A 393 3.64 -6.68 30.21
C ARG A 393 3.23 -8.04 29.63
N GLY A 394 3.81 -9.12 30.17
CA GLY A 394 3.56 -10.49 29.73
C GLY A 394 3.81 -10.68 28.23
N ILE A 395 2.91 -11.39 27.54
CA ILE A 395 2.96 -11.60 26.08
C ILE A 395 2.96 -10.28 25.29
N GLY A 396 2.48 -9.18 25.88
CA GLY A 396 2.46 -7.87 25.25
C GLY A 396 3.84 -7.33 24.87
N ARG A 397 4.92 -7.76 25.56
CA ARG A 397 6.31 -7.39 25.24
C ARG A 397 6.71 -7.71 23.81
N ILE A 398 6.05 -8.70 23.19
CA ILE A 398 6.26 -9.06 21.79
C ILE A 398 5.88 -7.92 20.85
N ARG A 399 4.95 -7.03 21.23
CA ARG A 399 4.62 -5.83 20.43
C ARG A 399 5.80 -4.89 20.31
N GLU A 400 6.55 -4.67 21.38
CA GLU A 400 7.75 -3.83 21.34
C GLU A 400 8.86 -4.48 20.53
N ARG A 401 9.13 -5.78 20.75
CA ARG A 401 10.11 -6.56 19.98
C ARG A 401 9.80 -6.53 18.48
N ALA A 402 8.53 -6.64 18.11
CA ALA A 402 8.06 -6.57 16.72
C ALA A 402 7.88 -5.13 16.21
N ASP A 403 8.26 -4.12 16.99
CA ASP A 403 8.04 -2.71 16.68
C ASP A 403 6.59 -2.38 16.27
N HIS A 404 5.63 -3.01 16.93
CA HIS A 404 4.21 -2.89 16.67
C HIS A 404 3.84 -3.18 15.20
N THR A 405 4.62 -4.05 14.54
CA THR A 405 4.47 -4.38 13.13
C THR A 405 3.84 -5.76 12.97
N CYS A 406 2.84 -5.84 12.10
CA CYS A 406 2.22 -7.11 11.72
C CYS A 406 3.25 -8.05 11.08
N ALA A 407 3.36 -9.27 11.60
CA ALA A 407 4.26 -10.33 11.15
C ALA A 407 3.87 -10.88 9.78
N ASN A 408 2.59 -10.77 9.37
CA ASN A 408 2.18 -11.15 8.02
C ASN A 408 3.02 -10.36 6.98
N PRO A 409 3.79 -11.06 6.13
CA PRO A 409 4.76 -10.46 5.20
C PRO A 409 4.11 -9.60 4.12
N GLU A 410 2.84 -9.83 3.81
CA GLU A 410 2.07 -9.08 2.81
C GLU A 410 1.42 -7.82 3.39
N CYS A 411 1.19 -7.83 4.70
CA CYS A 411 0.59 -6.71 5.42
C CYS A 411 1.66 -5.73 5.91
N ARG A 412 2.50 -6.19 6.85
CA ARG A 412 3.49 -5.36 7.59
C ARG A 412 2.93 -4.00 7.99
N HIS A 413 1.68 -3.99 8.41
CA HIS A 413 1.02 -2.81 8.93
C HIS A 413 1.54 -2.53 10.34
N ARG A 414 1.84 -1.27 10.62
CA ARG A 414 2.38 -0.85 11.90
C ARG A 414 1.38 0.04 12.63
N SER A 415 1.01 -0.34 13.85
CA SER A 415 0.00 0.33 14.65
C SER A 415 0.04 -0.14 16.10
N LEU A 416 -0.30 0.72 17.07
CA LEU A 416 -0.48 0.33 18.48
C LEU A 416 -1.58 -0.73 18.69
N ARG A 417 -2.41 -0.98 17.68
CA ARG A 417 -3.51 -1.94 17.71
C ARG A 417 -3.11 -3.35 17.29
N VAL A 418 -1.83 -3.63 17.03
CA VAL A 418 -1.40 -5.01 16.79
C VAL A 418 -1.70 -5.87 18.03
N GLN A 419 -2.16 -7.09 17.77
CA GLN A 419 -2.53 -8.09 18.74
C GLN A 419 -1.46 -9.18 18.72
N VAL A 420 -1.23 -9.78 19.89
CA VAL A 420 -0.31 -10.91 20.01
C VAL A 420 -1.12 -12.17 19.79
N HIS A 421 -0.62 -13.05 18.93
CA HIS A 421 -1.25 -14.29 18.53
C HIS A 421 -0.32 -15.46 18.84
N HIS A 422 -0.85 -16.48 19.50
CA HIS A 422 -0.19 -17.76 19.70
C HIS A 422 -0.27 -18.58 18.42
N VAL A 423 0.89 -18.92 17.84
CA VAL A 423 0.98 -19.73 16.62
C VAL A 423 0.45 -21.14 16.87
N ILE A 424 0.89 -21.75 17.96
CA ILE A 424 0.28 -22.94 18.55
C ILE A 424 -0.68 -22.44 19.64
N PRO A 425 -2.00 -22.64 19.50
CA PRO A 425 -2.97 -22.24 20.52
C PRO A 425 -2.66 -22.85 21.88
N ARG A 426 -2.95 -22.12 22.97
CA ARG A 426 -2.78 -22.62 24.33
C ARG A 426 -3.59 -23.89 24.61
N ALA A 427 -4.77 -24.00 24.01
CA ALA A 427 -5.61 -25.20 24.09
C ALA A 427 -4.95 -26.45 23.47
N LEU A 428 -3.93 -26.27 22.63
CA LEU A 428 -3.12 -27.33 22.03
C LEU A 428 -1.71 -27.40 22.64
N GLY A 429 -1.55 -26.93 23.88
CA GLY A 429 -0.26 -26.96 24.59
C GLY A 429 0.73 -25.87 24.17
N GLY A 430 0.31 -24.86 23.40
CA GLY A 430 1.17 -23.74 23.03
C GLY A 430 1.59 -22.89 24.24
N THR A 431 2.85 -22.49 24.29
CA THR A 431 3.45 -21.71 25.39
C THR A 431 3.33 -20.19 25.17
N ASP A 432 3.60 -19.39 26.20
CA ASP A 432 3.75 -17.94 26.11
C ASP A 432 5.18 -17.51 25.67
N ASP A 433 5.99 -18.46 25.18
CA ASP A 433 7.35 -18.19 24.74
C ASP A 433 7.36 -17.35 23.47
N ALA A 434 8.37 -16.49 23.34
CA ALA A 434 8.43 -15.53 22.25
C ALA A 434 8.40 -16.17 20.85
N ASP A 435 8.91 -17.40 20.71
CA ASP A 435 8.93 -18.12 19.44
C ASP A 435 7.55 -18.68 19.06
N ASN A 436 6.63 -18.81 20.01
CA ASN A 436 5.22 -19.15 19.78
C ASN A 436 4.33 -17.91 19.57
N LEU A 437 4.87 -16.69 19.68
CA LEU A 437 4.07 -15.46 19.64
C LEU A 437 4.37 -14.61 18.40
N ARG A 438 3.33 -14.16 17.70
CA ARG A 438 3.46 -13.23 16.57
C ARG A 438 2.54 -12.02 16.75
N CYS A 439 3.03 -10.83 16.35
CA CYS A 439 2.18 -9.64 16.30
C CYS A 439 1.40 -9.60 14.99
N LEU A 440 0.08 -9.46 15.04
CA LEU A 440 -0.77 -9.33 13.86
C LEU A 440 -1.66 -8.10 14.00
N CYS A 441 -1.90 -7.37 12.92
CA CYS A 441 -2.90 -6.29 12.97
C CYS A 441 -4.32 -6.91 13.12
N PRO A 442 -5.32 -6.16 13.63
CA PRO A 442 -6.65 -6.72 13.86
C PRO A 442 -7.28 -7.37 12.62
N SER A 443 -7.01 -6.83 11.43
CA SER A 443 -7.46 -7.45 10.17
C SER A 443 -6.82 -8.81 9.93
N CYS A 444 -5.49 -8.92 10.03
CA CYS A 444 -4.80 -10.19 9.82
C CYS A 444 -5.10 -11.20 10.94
N HIS A 445 -5.20 -10.74 12.17
CA HIS A 445 -5.48 -11.62 13.31
C HIS A 445 -6.92 -12.15 13.26
N LEU A 446 -7.91 -11.25 13.28
CA LEU A 446 -9.31 -11.63 13.46
C LEU A 446 -9.95 -12.14 12.17
N ARG A 447 -9.60 -11.57 11.00
CA ARG A 447 -10.25 -11.94 9.73
C ARG A 447 -9.50 -13.02 8.97
N LEU A 448 -8.16 -13.05 9.05
CA LEU A 448 -7.40 -14.07 8.33
C LEU A 448 -7.16 -15.29 9.20
N VAL A 449 -6.54 -15.14 10.37
CA VAL A 449 -6.27 -16.32 11.21
C VAL A 449 -7.55 -16.90 11.80
N HIS A 450 -8.29 -16.11 12.57
CA HIS A 450 -9.54 -16.57 13.19
C HIS A 450 -10.71 -16.70 12.19
N GLY A 451 -10.54 -16.24 10.95
CA GLY A 451 -11.48 -16.48 9.86
C GLY A 451 -11.15 -17.70 9.02
N GLY A 452 -10.08 -18.45 9.34
CA GLY A 452 -9.68 -19.65 8.59
C GLY A 452 -8.99 -19.39 7.23
N PHE A 453 -8.66 -18.13 6.90
CA PHE A 453 -8.00 -17.74 5.64
C PHE A 453 -6.48 -17.60 5.74
N MET A 454 -5.90 -17.82 6.91
CA MET A 454 -4.45 -17.81 7.10
C MET A 454 -4.04 -18.68 8.28
N ALA A 455 -2.93 -19.40 8.14
CA ALA A 455 -2.24 -20.06 9.25
C ALA A 455 -0.76 -19.68 9.26
N ILE A 456 -0.12 -19.87 10.40
CA ILE A 456 1.31 -19.64 10.58
C ILE A 456 1.88 -20.95 11.13
N GLU A 457 2.93 -21.46 10.50
CA GLU A 457 3.62 -22.68 10.91
C GLU A 457 5.11 -22.39 11.08
N PRO A 458 5.69 -22.53 12.29
CA PRO A 458 7.11 -22.33 12.51
C PRO A 458 7.89 -23.58 12.10
N VAL A 459 8.78 -23.46 11.11
CA VAL A 459 9.59 -24.56 10.59
C VAL A 459 11.07 -24.21 10.72
N GLY A 460 11.69 -24.67 11.81
CA GLY A 460 13.06 -24.29 12.15
C GLY A 460 13.13 -22.80 12.49
N ASP A 461 13.94 -22.05 11.74
CA ASP A 461 14.09 -20.59 11.86
C ASP A 461 13.09 -19.79 10.98
N ALA A 462 12.32 -20.48 10.13
CA ALA A 462 11.37 -19.86 9.21
C ALA A 462 9.95 -19.85 9.77
N ASP A 463 9.19 -18.80 9.45
CA ASP A 463 7.74 -18.77 9.61
C ASP A 463 7.09 -19.01 8.23
N VAL A 464 6.24 -20.03 8.12
CA VAL A 464 5.46 -20.32 6.90
C VAL A 464 4.03 -19.84 7.09
N PHE A 465 3.65 -18.82 6.32
CA PHE A 465 2.29 -18.30 6.29
C PHE A 465 1.51 -19.02 5.20
N LEU A 466 0.52 -19.82 5.58
CA LEU A 466 -0.34 -20.57 4.66
C LEU A 466 -1.62 -19.76 4.39
N TYR A 467 -2.04 -19.69 3.13
CA TYR A 467 -3.27 -19.05 2.65
C TYR A 467 -3.99 -20.02 1.71
N PRO A 468 -5.27 -19.80 1.35
CA PRO A 468 -5.92 -20.63 0.34
C PRO A 468 -5.10 -20.67 -0.96
N GLY A 469 -4.67 -21.87 -1.35
CA GLY A 469 -3.92 -22.13 -2.59
C GLY A 469 -2.47 -21.63 -2.63
N ARG A 470 -1.91 -21.03 -1.57
CA ARG A 470 -0.56 -20.43 -1.62
C ARG A 470 0.12 -20.31 -0.26
N ALA A 471 1.43 -20.07 -0.27
CA ALA A 471 2.22 -19.87 0.95
C ALA A 471 3.20 -18.70 0.83
N VAL A 472 3.59 -18.13 1.97
CA VAL A 472 4.69 -17.17 2.06
C VAL A 472 5.67 -17.61 3.16
N VAL A 473 6.91 -17.91 2.79
CA VAL A 473 7.98 -18.28 3.71
C VAL A 473 8.74 -17.03 4.15
N VAL A 474 8.93 -16.86 5.46
CA VAL A 474 9.67 -15.74 6.04
C VAL A 474 10.87 -16.24 6.81
N ARG A 475 12.08 -15.85 6.40
CA ARG A 475 13.34 -16.21 7.07
C ARG A 475 14.23 -15.00 7.35
#